data_AF-A0A0D2YF41-F1
#
_entry.id   AF-A0A0D2YF41-F1
#
_cell.length_a   1.000
_cell.length_b   1.000
_cell.length_c   1.000
_cell.angle_alpha   90.00
_cell.angle_beta   90.00
_cell.angle_gamma   90.00
#
_symmetry.space_group_name_H-M   'P 1'
#
loop_
_entity.id
_entity.type
_entity.pdbx_description
1 polymer ?
#
loop_
_entity_poly.entity_id
_entity_poly.type
_entity_poly.pdbx_seq_one_letter_code
_entity_poly.pdbx_strand_id
1 'polypeptide(L)'
;IEMSSGSGDGQDRDCFVELRKKLDDRCLVLMVSLPDHKLYGDVYDSIVVSFLAVMGIRQDAAYTNAQKLFEAAEFTPKLSALIKMGQLLVAERALLAVEFDEADVPTHALEEMQDRFMTKDSRSPISWSLKLRAYGKTVKDNTTSLGHIMWSDDNEVLSYKKMHFSMTGLRDLVSAEVEAAQSQLAELLLVPPDTEREKVVPQFSLRSIIDDPSESAPGWNFTCHLQNEVLHGHRRWILDRILKETFLRRDFFENEETAKWRLQTVGRYLSTVDTF
;
A
#
# COMPACT_ATOMS: atom_id res chain seq x y z
N ILE A 1 13.18 34.37 -73.94
CA ILE A 1 14.06 34.47 -72.76
C ILE A 1 13.15 34.74 -71.58
N GLU A 2 13.17 33.77 -70.66
CA GLU A 2 12.69 33.77 -69.27
C GLU A 2 11.23 34.12 -68.98
N MET A 3 10.46 33.04 -68.83
CA MET A 3 9.18 33.02 -68.14
C MET A 3 9.40 33.11 -66.63
N SER A 4 8.57 33.96 -66.02
CA SER A 4 8.24 34.01 -64.61
C SER A 4 7.85 32.63 -64.07
N SER A 5 8.69 32.06 -63.20
CA SER A 5 8.37 30.85 -62.43
C SER A 5 9.07 30.87 -61.06
N GLY A 6 8.72 31.84 -60.22
CA GLY A 6 9.32 32.01 -58.88
C GLY A 6 8.35 32.27 -57.71
N SER A 7 7.06 32.49 -57.95
CA SER A 7 6.12 32.91 -56.88
C SER A 7 5.24 31.79 -56.28
N GLY A 8 5.18 30.58 -56.87
CA GLY A 8 4.25 29.54 -56.42
C GLY A 8 4.76 28.65 -55.27
N ASP A 9 6.07 28.39 -55.20
CA ASP A 9 6.65 27.36 -54.30
C ASP A 9 6.76 27.83 -52.82
N GLY A 10 6.83 29.14 -52.59
CA GLY A 10 6.82 29.72 -51.24
C GLY A 10 5.43 29.74 -50.60
N GLN A 11 4.39 29.99 -51.40
CA GLN A 11 3.02 30.15 -50.92
C GLN A 11 2.39 28.80 -50.52
N ASP A 12 2.72 27.72 -51.23
CA ASP A 12 2.32 26.37 -50.83
C ASP A 12 3.03 25.92 -49.54
N ARG A 13 4.33 26.20 -49.39
CA ARG A 13 5.07 25.88 -48.16
C ARG A 13 4.52 26.60 -46.93
N ASP A 14 4.21 27.89 -47.05
CA ASP A 14 3.63 28.66 -45.95
C ASP A 14 2.23 28.14 -45.56
N CYS A 15 1.43 27.71 -46.54
CA CYS A 15 0.13 27.07 -46.32
C CYS A 15 0.26 25.73 -45.56
N PHE A 16 1.24 24.89 -45.92
CA PHE A 16 1.50 23.63 -45.22
C PHE A 16 1.96 23.83 -43.78
N VAL A 17 2.79 24.85 -43.52
CA VAL A 17 3.26 25.19 -42.17
C VAL A 17 2.09 25.66 -41.30
N GLU A 18 1.24 26.54 -41.83
CA GLU A 18 0.05 27.05 -41.13
C GLU A 18 -0.96 25.94 -40.83
N LEU A 19 -1.21 25.04 -41.79
CA LEU A 19 -2.09 23.90 -41.60
C LEU A 19 -1.57 22.95 -40.52
N ARG A 20 -0.25 22.73 -40.48
CA ARG A 20 0.39 21.89 -39.48
C ARG A 20 0.31 22.51 -38.08
N LYS A 21 0.57 23.81 -37.95
CA LYS A 21 0.40 24.54 -36.68
C LYS A 21 -1.04 24.38 -36.16
N LYS A 22 -2.04 24.61 -37.02
CA LYS A 22 -3.46 24.44 -36.65
C LYS A 22 -3.79 23.01 -36.23
N LEU A 23 -3.19 22.00 -36.88
CA LEU A 23 -3.39 20.61 -36.50
C LEU A 23 -2.78 20.32 -35.12
N ASP A 24 -1.56 20.80 -34.87
CA ASP A 24 -0.86 20.63 -33.60
C ASP A 24 -1.61 21.33 -32.46
N ASP A 25 -2.11 22.55 -32.67
CA ASP A 25 -2.94 23.30 -31.72
C ASP A 25 -4.22 22.52 -31.35
N ARG A 26 -4.91 21.97 -32.35
CA ARG A 26 -6.13 21.16 -32.13
C ARG A 26 -5.82 19.84 -31.43
N CYS A 27 -4.70 19.21 -31.76
CA CYS A 27 -4.22 18.01 -31.08
C CYS A 27 -3.91 18.29 -29.61
N LEU A 28 -3.27 19.42 -29.30
CA LEU A 28 -2.96 19.81 -27.92
C LEU A 28 -4.24 20.02 -27.10
N VAL A 29 -5.22 20.75 -27.64
CA VAL A 29 -6.53 20.95 -26.99
C VAL A 29 -7.22 19.61 -26.73
N LEU A 30 -7.21 18.69 -27.71
CA LEU A 30 -7.77 17.35 -27.54
C LEU A 30 -7.04 16.59 -26.42
N MET A 31 -5.71 16.56 -26.43
CA MET A 31 -4.91 15.84 -25.44
C MET A 31 -5.13 16.37 -24.02
N VAL A 32 -5.33 17.67 -23.84
CA VAL A 32 -5.64 18.28 -22.53
C VAL A 32 -7.09 18.01 -22.11
N SER A 33 -8.03 17.88 -23.05
CA SER A 33 -9.42 17.52 -22.73
C SER A 33 -9.58 16.10 -22.20
N LEU A 34 -8.68 15.18 -22.55
CA LEU A 34 -8.72 13.78 -22.11
C LEU A 34 -8.59 13.60 -20.58
N PRO A 35 -7.69 14.32 -19.86
CA PRO A 35 -7.65 14.32 -18.41
C PRO A 35 -8.55 15.37 -17.74
N ASP A 36 -9.16 16.29 -18.49
CA ASP A 36 -9.94 17.40 -17.96
C ASP A 36 -11.43 17.05 -17.80
N HIS A 37 -11.68 16.05 -16.96
CA HIS A 37 -13.02 15.69 -16.54
C HIS A 37 -13.02 15.13 -15.13
N LYS A 38 -14.20 15.14 -14.51
CA LYS A 38 -14.40 14.57 -13.18
C LYS A 38 -14.80 13.11 -13.28
N LEU A 39 -14.20 12.28 -12.44
CA LEU A 39 -14.57 10.88 -12.29
C LEU A 39 -15.75 10.78 -11.32
N TYR A 40 -16.97 10.63 -11.86
CA TYR A 40 -18.18 10.34 -11.10
C TYR A 40 -18.68 8.94 -11.48
N GLY A 41 -18.96 8.09 -10.49
CA GLY A 41 -19.39 6.70 -10.76
C GLY A 41 -18.22 5.76 -10.99
N ASP A 42 -18.25 4.99 -12.08
CA ASP A 42 -17.17 4.07 -12.43
C ASP A 42 -15.96 4.85 -12.96
N VAL A 43 -14.81 4.66 -12.31
CA VAL A 43 -13.55 5.31 -12.71
C VAL A 43 -13.07 4.84 -14.08
N TYR A 44 -13.45 3.63 -14.51
CA TYR A 44 -13.05 3.03 -15.78
C TYR A 44 -13.81 3.58 -17.00
N ASP A 45 -14.89 4.34 -16.80
CA ASP A 45 -15.54 5.10 -17.89
C ASP A 45 -14.59 6.15 -18.49
N SER A 46 -13.57 6.55 -17.73
CA SER A 46 -12.51 7.42 -18.24
C SER A 46 -11.53 6.66 -19.13
N ILE A 47 -11.38 7.13 -20.37
CA ILE A 47 -10.40 6.62 -21.34
C ILE A 47 -8.99 6.61 -20.75
N VAL A 48 -8.60 7.65 -20.01
CA VAL A 48 -7.27 7.75 -19.39
C VAL A 48 -7.07 6.68 -18.32
N VAL A 49 -8.08 6.45 -17.47
CA VAL A 49 -8.00 5.44 -16.40
C VAL A 49 -8.04 4.03 -16.99
N SER A 50 -8.90 3.79 -17.97
CA SER A 50 -8.95 2.52 -18.71
C SER A 50 -7.64 2.22 -19.44
N PHE A 51 -7.04 3.22 -20.09
CA PHE A 51 -5.71 3.08 -20.71
C PHE A 51 -4.64 2.73 -19.67
N LEU A 52 -4.62 3.41 -18.51
CA LEU A 52 -3.72 3.08 -17.41
C LEU A 52 -3.94 1.67 -16.87
N ALA A 53 -5.19 1.23 -16.76
CA ALA A 53 -5.53 -0.11 -16.30
C ALA A 53 -4.99 -1.19 -17.24
N VAL A 54 -5.16 -1.00 -18.55
CA VAL A 54 -4.59 -1.91 -19.56
C VAL A 54 -3.06 -1.89 -19.54
N MET A 55 -2.44 -0.71 -19.38
CA MET A 55 -0.98 -0.62 -19.21
C MET A 55 -0.46 -1.30 -17.95
N GLY A 56 -1.33 -1.57 -16.97
CA GLY A 56 -1.02 -2.31 -15.75
C GLY A 56 -0.90 -3.83 -15.97
N ILE A 57 -1.34 -4.34 -17.12
CA ILE A 57 -1.27 -5.75 -17.48
C ILE A 57 0.08 -6.03 -18.15
N ARG A 58 0.86 -6.99 -17.62
CA ARG A 58 2.09 -7.44 -18.28
C ARG A 58 1.73 -8.41 -19.40
N GLN A 59 2.30 -8.16 -20.57
CA GLN A 59 2.18 -9.05 -21.73
C GLN A 59 3.30 -10.08 -21.71
N ASP A 60 3.31 -10.98 -20.72
CA ASP A 60 4.23 -12.13 -20.72
C ASP A 60 3.57 -13.32 -21.45
N ALA A 61 4.10 -13.65 -22.64
CA ALA A 61 3.60 -14.71 -23.50
C ALA A 61 4.11 -16.12 -23.13
N ALA A 62 4.63 -16.33 -21.92
CA ALA A 62 5.30 -17.57 -21.55
C ALA A 62 4.62 -18.28 -20.36
N TYR A 63 3.78 -19.26 -20.71
CA TYR A 63 3.52 -20.50 -19.97
C TYR A 63 2.90 -20.47 -18.56
N THR A 64 2.24 -19.40 -18.14
CA THR A 64 1.34 -19.47 -16.98
C THR A 64 0.05 -18.73 -17.27
N ASN A 65 -1.10 -19.40 -17.13
CA ASN A 65 -2.44 -18.87 -17.41
C ASN A 65 -2.89 -17.73 -16.45
N ALA A 66 -1.96 -17.10 -15.73
CA ALA A 66 -2.22 -15.97 -14.87
C ALA A 66 -1.66 -14.71 -15.55
N GLN A 67 -2.55 -13.80 -15.94
CA GLN A 67 -2.16 -12.44 -16.32
C GLN A 67 -1.37 -11.83 -15.15
N LYS A 68 -0.07 -11.60 -15.33
CA LYS A 68 0.73 -10.93 -14.30
C LYS A 68 0.47 -9.43 -14.41
N LEU A 69 -0.02 -8.83 -13.33
CA LEU A 69 -0.06 -7.37 -13.21
C LEU A 69 1.34 -6.85 -12.92
N PHE A 70 1.67 -5.62 -13.35
CA PHE A 70 2.91 -4.97 -12.95
C PHE A 70 2.94 -4.78 -11.43
N GLU A 71 4.11 -5.03 -10.82
CA GLU A 71 4.31 -4.68 -9.41
C GLU A 71 4.26 -3.16 -9.22
N ALA A 72 3.94 -2.72 -8.01
CA ALA A 72 3.88 -1.29 -7.68
C ALA A 72 5.18 -0.54 -8.04
N ALA A 73 6.34 -1.19 -7.85
CA ALA A 73 7.64 -0.62 -8.20
C ALA A 73 7.85 -0.44 -9.71
N GLU A 74 7.25 -1.29 -10.54
CA GLU A 74 7.36 -1.26 -12.01
C GLU A 74 6.31 -0.34 -12.66
N PHE A 75 5.14 -0.21 -12.02
CA PHE A 75 4.04 0.59 -12.55
C PHE A 75 4.11 2.07 -12.16
N THR A 76 4.68 2.40 -10.99
CA THR A 76 4.82 3.81 -10.54
C THR A 76 5.62 4.72 -11.49
N PRO A 77 6.68 4.26 -12.20
CA PRO A 77 7.31 5.04 -13.26
C PRO A 77 6.36 5.40 -14.41
N LYS A 78 5.48 4.48 -14.83
CA LYS A 78 4.50 4.72 -15.91
C LYS A 78 3.49 5.80 -15.51
N LEU A 79 2.98 5.74 -14.28
CA LEU A 79 2.12 6.78 -13.72
C LEU A 79 2.84 8.14 -13.66
N SER A 80 4.13 8.13 -13.29
CA SER A 80 4.94 9.35 -13.22
C SER A 80 5.14 9.98 -14.60
N ALA A 81 5.38 9.15 -15.63
CA ALA A 81 5.50 9.60 -17.01
C ALA A 81 4.20 10.27 -17.49
N LEU A 82 3.04 9.67 -17.27
CA LEU A 82 1.75 10.27 -17.64
C LEU A 82 1.52 11.62 -16.94
N ILE A 83 1.77 11.70 -15.63
CA ILE A 83 1.59 12.94 -14.88
C ILE A 83 2.53 14.04 -15.40
N LYS A 84 3.79 13.69 -15.73
CA LYS A 84 4.76 14.64 -16.28
C LYS A 84 4.38 15.11 -17.69
N MET A 85 3.93 14.20 -18.54
CA MET A 85 3.39 14.55 -19.86
C MET A 85 2.19 15.49 -19.74
N GLY A 86 1.24 15.18 -18.84
CA GLY A 86 0.11 16.05 -18.56
C GLY A 86 0.53 17.45 -18.10
N GLN A 87 1.53 17.56 -17.22
CA GLN A 87 2.08 18.86 -16.79
C GLN A 87 2.67 19.66 -17.94
N LEU A 88 3.40 19.02 -18.87
CA LEU A 88 3.96 19.67 -20.04
C LEU A 88 2.88 20.14 -21.02
N LEU A 89 1.89 19.30 -21.29
CA LEU A 89 0.76 19.64 -22.18
C LEU A 89 -0.05 20.81 -21.62
N VAL A 90 -0.30 20.84 -20.31
CA VAL A 90 -1.01 21.95 -19.66
C VAL A 90 -0.20 23.25 -19.72
N ALA A 91 1.13 23.18 -19.54
CA ALA A 91 1.99 24.35 -19.67
C ALA A 91 1.96 24.92 -21.10
N GLU A 92 1.99 24.05 -22.12
CA GLU A 92 1.87 24.45 -23.53
C GLU A 92 0.47 25.03 -23.84
N ARG A 93 -0.60 24.39 -23.34
CA ARG A 93 -1.97 24.87 -23.50
C ARG A 93 -2.21 26.24 -22.87
N ALA A 94 -1.50 26.54 -21.78
CA ALA A 94 -1.56 27.84 -21.12
C ALA A 94 -0.93 28.95 -21.97
N LEU A 95 0.14 28.66 -22.71
CA LEU A 95 0.70 29.60 -23.69
C LEU A 95 -0.26 29.79 -24.87
N LEU A 96 -0.82 28.70 -25.38
CA LEU A 96 -1.78 28.73 -26.48
C LEU A 96 -3.07 29.48 -26.12
N ALA A 97 -3.51 29.42 -24.85
CA ALA A 97 -4.65 30.20 -24.36
C ALA A 97 -4.48 31.70 -24.59
N VAL A 98 -3.25 32.22 -24.46
CA VAL A 98 -2.95 33.63 -24.72
C VAL A 98 -2.92 33.92 -26.22
N GLU A 99 -2.41 33.00 -27.04
CA GLU A 99 -2.48 33.15 -28.50
C GLU A 99 -3.93 33.19 -29.03
N PHE A 100 -4.86 32.50 -28.35
CA PHE A 100 -6.27 32.49 -28.68
C PHE A 100 -7.11 33.56 -27.97
N ASP A 101 -6.48 34.47 -27.21
CA ASP A 101 -7.17 35.53 -26.46
C ASP A 101 -8.18 34.97 -25.44
N GLU A 102 -7.96 33.75 -24.94
CA GLU A 102 -8.76 33.11 -23.89
C GLU A 102 -8.28 33.52 -22.49
N ALA A 103 -7.04 34.00 -22.37
CA ALA A 103 -6.44 34.46 -21.12
C ALA A 103 -5.44 35.60 -21.34
N ASP A 104 -5.39 36.55 -20.41
CA ASP A 104 -4.47 37.70 -20.48
C ASP A 104 -3.01 37.30 -20.22
N VAL A 105 -2.79 36.32 -19.34
CA VAL A 105 -1.46 35.89 -18.88
C VAL A 105 -1.41 34.37 -18.79
N PRO A 106 -0.34 33.70 -19.29
CA PRO A 106 -0.26 32.23 -19.28
C PRO A 106 -0.34 31.64 -17.88
N THR A 107 0.15 32.34 -16.85
CA THR A 107 0.12 31.87 -15.47
C THR A 107 -1.30 31.69 -14.95
N HIS A 108 -2.23 32.58 -15.33
CA HIS A 108 -3.63 32.49 -14.91
C HIS A 108 -4.31 31.26 -15.53
N ALA A 109 -4.10 31.03 -16.83
CA ALA A 109 -4.62 29.84 -17.51
C ALA A 109 -4.02 28.54 -16.93
N LEU A 110 -2.73 28.57 -16.57
CA LEU A 110 -2.05 27.44 -15.94
C LEU A 110 -2.62 27.14 -14.55
N GLU A 111 -2.80 28.15 -13.70
CA GLU A 111 -3.38 28.01 -12.35
C GLU A 111 -4.82 27.48 -12.43
N GLU A 112 -5.63 28.01 -13.35
CA GLU A 112 -7.01 27.54 -13.55
C GLU A 112 -7.06 26.06 -13.93
N MET A 113 -6.28 25.64 -14.93
CA MET A 113 -6.21 24.23 -15.33
C MET A 113 -5.63 23.35 -14.22
N GLN A 114 -4.65 23.86 -13.48
CA GLN A 114 -4.04 23.15 -12.37
C GLN A 114 -5.08 22.81 -11.31
N ASP A 115 -5.82 23.82 -10.84
CA ASP A 115 -6.83 23.67 -9.81
C ASP A 115 -8.01 22.82 -10.29
N ARG A 116 -8.38 22.96 -11.57
CA ARG A 116 -9.50 22.23 -12.17
C ARG A 116 -9.26 20.73 -12.22
N PHE A 117 -8.10 20.25 -12.67
CA PHE A 117 -7.87 18.82 -12.88
C PHE A 117 -6.47 18.28 -12.61
N MET A 118 -5.47 19.08 -12.22
CA MET A 118 -4.11 18.57 -11.95
C MET A 118 -3.80 18.35 -10.46
N THR A 119 -4.63 18.88 -9.55
CA THR A 119 -4.45 18.72 -8.10
C THR A 119 -4.95 17.36 -7.60
N LYS A 120 -4.48 16.93 -6.42
CA LYS A 120 -4.93 15.67 -5.78
C LYS A 120 -6.42 15.69 -5.42
N ASP A 121 -7.01 16.84 -5.23
CA ASP A 121 -8.41 16.97 -4.77
C ASP A 121 -9.41 17.15 -5.92
N SER A 122 -8.91 17.35 -7.15
CA SER A 122 -9.72 17.61 -8.34
C SER A 122 -10.61 16.46 -8.81
N ARG A 123 -10.48 15.23 -8.27
CA ARG A 123 -11.22 14.02 -8.70
C ARG A 123 -11.13 13.74 -10.22
N SER A 124 -10.04 14.16 -10.86
CA SER A 124 -9.75 13.88 -12.27
C SER A 124 -8.95 12.57 -12.46
N PRO A 125 -8.76 12.09 -13.70
CA PRO A 125 -7.79 11.04 -14.01
C PRO A 125 -6.36 11.31 -13.49
N ILE A 126 -5.92 12.57 -13.48
CA ILE A 126 -4.61 12.96 -12.95
C ILE A 126 -4.60 12.86 -11.42
N SER A 127 -5.65 13.31 -10.74
CA SER A 127 -5.85 13.10 -9.30
C SER A 127 -5.80 11.62 -8.93
N TRP A 128 -6.52 10.78 -9.69
CA TRP A 128 -6.51 9.33 -9.53
C TRP A 128 -5.09 8.75 -9.70
N SER A 129 -4.38 9.16 -10.75
CA SER A 129 -3.00 8.74 -11.02
C SER A 129 -2.03 9.17 -9.92
N LEU A 130 -2.18 10.39 -9.38
CA LEU A 130 -1.39 10.91 -8.27
C LEU A 130 -1.60 10.11 -6.98
N LYS A 131 -2.86 9.76 -6.68
CA LYS A 131 -3.21 8.93 -5.52
C LYS A 131 -2.67 7.51 -5.67
N LEU A 132 -2.86 6.90 -6.84
CA LEU A 132 -2.34 5.56 -7.12
C LEU A 132 -0.82 5.51 -7.07
N ARG A 133 -0.13 6.55 -7.57
CA ARG A 133 1.32 6.67 -7.45
C ARG A 133 1.79 6.79 -6.00
N ALA A 134 1.07 7.57 -5.18
CA ALA A 134 1.38 7.69 -3.75
C ALA A 134 1.20 6.36 -3.02
N TYR A 135 0.10 5.65 -3.31
CA TYR A 135 -0.13 4.31 -2.78
C TYR A 135 0.96 3.33 -3.21
N GLY A 136 1.30 3.28 -4.51
CA GLY A 136 2.36 2.43 -5.03
C GLY A 136 3.74 2.76 -4.43
N LYS A 137 4.00 4.02 -4.09
CA LYS A 137 5.19 4.41 -3.34
C LYS A 137 5.19 3.84 -1.92
N THR A 138 4.08 3.92 -1.20
CA THR A 138 3.95 3.31 0.14
C THR A 138 4.16 1.80 0.08
N VAL A 139 3.56 1.12 -0.90
CA VAL A 139 3.79 -0.32 -1.12
C VAL A 139 5.27 -0.59 -1.40
N LYS A 140 5.90 0.15 -2.30
CA LYS A 140 7.33 0.00 -2.58
C LYS A 140 8.22 0.21 -1.35
N ASP A 141 7.89 1.21 -0.52
CA ASP A 141 8.70 1.54 0.66
C ASP A 141 8.56 0.45 1.76
N ASN A 142 7.40 -0.22 1.82
CA ASN A 142 7.07 -1.26 2.81
C ASN A 142 7.26 -2.71 2.32
N THR A 143 7.36 -2.95 1.02
CA THR A 143 7.57 -4.28 0.44
C THR A 143 9.04 -4.49 0.10
N THR A 144 9.62 -5.58 0.61
CA THR A 144 10.99 -6.01 0.28
C THR A 144 11.10 -6.28 -1.21
N SER A 145 11.76 -5.37 -1.94
CA SER A 145 12.03 -5.53 -3.38
C SER A 145 13.38 -6.20 -3.60
N LEU A 146 13.49 -6.98 -4.68
CA LEU A 146 14.72 -7.65 -5.11
C LEU A 146 15.89 -6.64 -5.18
N GLY A 147 17.01 -6.95 -4.52
CA GLY A 147 18.20 -6.07 -4.43
C GLY A 147 18.31 -5.27 -3.13
N HIS A 148 17.30 -5.30 -2.24
CA HIS A 148 17.45 -4.69 -0.91
C HIS A 148 18.26 -5.53 0.07
N ILE A 149 18.38 -6.83 -0.18
CA ILE A 149 19.14 -7.76 0.64
C ILE A 149 20.38 -8.17 -0.15
N MET A 150 21.55 -7.78 0.33
CA MET A 150 22.83 -8.17 -0.25
C MET A 150 23.66 -8.88 0.81
N TRP A 151 24.35 -9.94 0.38
CA TRP A 151 25.36 -10.63 1.17
C TRP A 151 26.75 -10.12 0.76
N SER A 152 27.65 -9.97 1.72
CA SER A 152 29.08 -9.81 1.41
C SER A 152 29.63 -11.07 0.75
N ASP A 153 30.73 -10.95 0.02
CA ASP A 153 31.35 -12.08 -0.71
C ASP A 153 31.79 -13.22 0.23
N ASP A 154 32.06 -12.90 1.51
CA ASP A 154 32.39 -13.85 2.57
C ASP A 154 31.17 -14.41 3.31
N ASN A 155 29.95 -13.99 2.95
CA ASN A 155 28.67 -14.32 3.60
C ASN A 155 28.56 -13.94 5.09
N GLU A 156 29.44 -13.08 5.61
CA GLU A 156 29.44 -12.70 7.03
C GLU A 156 28.60 -11.45 7.31
N VAL A 157 28.25 -10.65 6.29
CA VAL A 157 27.50 -9.40 6.44
C VAL A 157 26.27 -9.37 5.54
N LEU A 158 25.10 -9.23 6.17
CA LEU A 158 23.82 -8.96 5.53
C LEU A 158 23.57 -7.45 5.49
N SER A 159 23.41 -6.90 4.29
CA SER A 159 23.01 -5.51 4.10
C SER A 159 21.54 -5.43 3.71
N TYR A 160 20.74 -4.71 4.51
CA TYR A 160 19.35 -4.40 4.22
C TYR A 160 19.10 -2.88 4.25
N LYS A 161 18.80 -2.28 3.10
CA LYS A 161 18.67 -0.80 2.95
C LYS A 161 19.92 -0.06 3.49
N LYS A 162 19.80 0.60 4.65
CA LYS A 162 20.90 1.33 5.33
C LYS A 162 21.45 0.55 6.53
N MET A 163 20.90 -0.62 6.82
CA MET A 163 21.29 -1.46 7.94
C MET A 163 22.29 -2.51 7.46
N HIS A 164 23.31 -2.75 8.26
CA HIS A 164 24.28 -3.81 8.05
C HIS A 164 24.30 -4.68 9.30
N PHE A 165 24.13 -5.98 9.12
CA PHE A 165 24.18 -6.97 10.19
C PHE A 165 25.33 -7.92 9.89
N SER A 166 26.22 -8.15 10.86
CA SER A 166 27.05 -9.35 10.80
C SER A 166 26.17 -10.58 11.01
N MET A 167 26.62 -11.77 10.60
CA MET A 167 25.90 -13.01 10.88
C MET A 167 25.73 -13.26 12.38
N THR A 168 26.69 -12.83 13.20
CA THR A 168 26.54 -12.81 14.67
C THR A 168 25.44 -11.86 15.10
N GLY A 169 25.47 -10.60 14.67
CA GLY A 169 24.46 -9.60 15.02
C GLY A 169 23.06 -9.96 14.51
N LEU A 170 22.95 -10.64 13.37
CA LEU A 170 21.68 -11.17 12.87
C LEU A 170 21.14 -12.28 13.76
N ARG A 171 21.99 -13.23 14.19
CA ARG A 171 21.59 -14.30 15.13
C ARG A 171 21.20 -13.72 16.48
N ASP A 172 21.95 -12.74 16.98
CA ASP A 172 21.65 -12.06 18.23
C ASP A 172 20.33 -11.30 18.14
N LEU A 173 20.09 -10.59 17.03
CA LEU A 173 18.81 -9.90 16.78
C LEU A 173 17.64 -10.89 16.74
N VAL A 174 17.75 -11.98 15.97
CA VAL A 174 16.69 -13.00 15.92
C VAL A 174 16.47 -13.61 17.30
N SER A 175 17.54 -13.89 18.04
CA SER A 175 17.45 -14.44 19.40
C SER A 175 16.76 -13.45 20.34
N ALA A 176 17.12 -12.18 20.29
CA ALA A 176 16.52 -11.12 21.09
C ALA A 176 15.03 -10.90 20.75
N GLU A 177 14.66 -10.92 19.48
CA GLU A 177 13.25 -10.83 19.05
C GLU A 177 12.45 -12.06 19.51
N VAL A 178 13.03 -13.26 19.42
CA VAL A 178 12.42 -14.48 19.97
C VAL A 178 12.27 -14.36 21.49
N GLU A 179 13.30 -13.94 22.21
CA GLU A 179 13.23 -13.74 23.67
C GLU A 179 12.19 -12.69 24.07
N ALA A 180 12.08 -11.59 23.33
CA ALA A 180 11.09 -10.55 23.55
C ALA A 180 9.67 -11.09 23.31
N ALA A 181 9.42 -11.78 22.19
CA ALA A 181 8.13 -12.39 21.88
C ALA A 181 7.76 -13.46 22.92
N GLN A 182 8.72 -14.26 23.36
CA GLN A 182 8.52 -15.24 24.42
C GLN A 182 8.17 -14.53 25.74
N SER A 183 8.83 -13.44 26.09
CA SER A 183 8.55 -12.67 27.32
C SER A 183 7.16 -12.05 27.30
N GLN A 184 6.75 -11.46 26.18
CA GLN A 184 5.38 -10.94 25.99
C GLN A 184 4.34 -12.05 26.10
N LEU A 185 4.58 -13.21 25.47
CA LEU A 185 3.68 -14.36 25.59
C LEU A 185 3.59 -14.86 27.05
N ALA A 186 4.69 -14.85 27.81
CA ALA A 186 4.67 -15.21 29.22
C ALA A 186 3.82 -14.25 30.05
N GLU A 187 3.90 -12.94 29.77
CA GLU A 187 3.09 -11.92 30.42
C GLU A 187 1.59 -12.10 30.11
N LEU A 188 1.23 -12.32 28.85
CA LEU A 188 -0.16 -12.59 28.42
C LEU A 188 -0.74 -13.86 29.04
N LEU A 189 0.12 -14.88 29.19
CA LEU A 189 -0.25 -16.13 29.82
C LEU A 189 -0.15 -16.06 31.34
N LEU A 190 0.18 -14.90 31.94
CA LEU A 190 0.33 -14.66 33.38
C LEU A 190 1.31 -15.63 34.06
N VAL A 191 2.40 -15.99 33.38
CA VAL A 191 3.42 -16.90 33.91
C VAL A 191 4.32 -16.13 34.87
N PRO A 192 4.53 -16.60 36.11
CA PRO A 192 5.44 -15.95 37.04
C PRO A 192 6.88 -15.97 36.51
N PRO A 193 7.70 -14.93 36.78
CA PRO A 193 9.06 -14.81 36.24
C PRO A 193 9.97 -15.99 36.63
N ASP A 194 9.78 -16.55 37.82
CA ASP A 194 10.61 -17.64 38.36
C ASP A 194 10.07 -19.05 38.01
N THR A 195 9.05 -19.14 37.14
CA THR A 195 8.42 -20.41 36.79
C THR A 195 8.60 -20.74 35.32
N GLU A 196 9.09 -21.95 35.04
CA GLU A 196 9.15 -22.46 33.68
C GLU A 196 7.75 -22.54 33.07
N ARG A 197 7.60 -21.96 31.87
CA ARG A 197 6.33 -21.90 31.15
C ARG A 197 5.70 -23.27 30.93
N GLU A 198 6.52 -24.28 30.67
CA GLU A 198 6.08 -25.64 30.41
C GLU A 198 5.32 -26.27 31.59
N LYS A 199 5.59 -25.80 32.82
CA LYS A 199 4.88 -26.25 34.02
C LYS A 199 3.51 -25.59 34.18
N VAL A 200 3.28 -24.49 33.48
CA VAL A 200 2.10 -23.62 33.65
C VAL A 200 1.16 -23.73 32.44
N VAL A 201 1.71 -23.65 31.24
CA VAL A 201 0.96 -23.53 29.99
C VAL A 201 0.74 -24.93 29.40
N PRO A 202 -0.50 -25.28 29.01
CA PRO A 202 -0.77 -26.55 28.35
C PRO A 202 0.10 -26.74 27.11
N GLN A 203 0.75 -27.90 27.00
CA GLN A 203 1.55 -28.26 25.85
C GLN A 203 0.67 -28.98 24.82
N PHE A 204 0.60 -28.43 23.61
CA PHE A 204 0.00 -29.07 22.45
C PHE A 204 0.76 -28.66 21.19
N SER A 205 0.67 -29.50 20.16
CA SER A 205 1.30 -29.21 18.87
C SER A 205 0.49 -28.15 18.13
N LEU A 206 1.09 -26.99 17.86
CA LEU A 206 0.44 -25.97 17.02
C LEU A 206 0.22 -26.48 15.59
N ARG A 207 1.03 -27.43 15.11
CA ARG A 207 0.91 -28.01 13.77
C ARG A 207 -0.32 -28.90 13.60
N SER A 208 -0.88 -29.42 14.69
CA SER A 208 -2.09 -30.25 14.65
C SER A 208 -3.37 -29.45 14.81
N ILE A 209 -3.28 -28.14 15.02
CA ILE A 209 -4.47 -27.28 15.13
C ILE A 209 -5.02 -27.07 13.73
N ILE A 210 -6.31 -27.37 13.60
CA ILE A 210 -7.06 -27.19 12.36
C ILE A 210 -8.02 -26.01 12.57
N ASP A 211 -8.09 -25.13 11.58
CA ASP A 211 -9.07 -24.05 11.56
C ASP A 211 -9.93 -24.16 10.30
N ASP A 212 -11.20 -23.74 10.42
CA ASP A 212 -12.12 -23.68 9.29
C ASP A 212 -12.39 -22.21 8.97
N PRO A 213 -11.69 -21.63 7.97
CA PRO A 213 -11.85 -20.23 7.61
C PRO A 213 -13.16 -19.94 6.88
N SER A 214 -13.94 -20.96 6.51
CA SER A 214 -15.25 -20.77 5.88
C SER A 214 -16.38 -20.57 6.88
N GLU A 215 -16.15 -20.91 8.15
CA GLU A 215 -17.13 -20.73 9.23
C GLU A 215 -17.09 -19.30 9.76
N SER A 216 -18.23 -18.62 9.67
CA SER A 216 -18.39 -17.20 10.01
C SER A 216 -19.39 -16.96 11.15
N ALA A 217 -19.83 -18.03 11.82
CA ALA A 217 -20.67 -17.93 12.99
C ALA A 217 -20.05 -17.00 14.05
N PRO A 218 -20.82 -16.04 14.59
CA PRO A 218 -20.33 -15.17 15.66
C PRO A 218 -19.81 -15.98 16.86
N GLY A 219 -18.57 -15.72 17.27
CA GLY A 219 -17.91 -16.41 18.37
C GLY A 219 -17.24 -17.74 17.99
N TRP A 220 -17.22 -18.10 16.71
CA TRP A 220 -16.40 -19.19 16.20
C TRP A 220 -14.90 -18.86 16.34
N ASN A 221 -14.11 -19.88 16.69
CA ASN A 221 -12.66 -19.87 16.66
C ASN A 221 -12.15 -21.33 16.61
N PHE A 222 -10.86 -21.52 16.37
CA PHE A 222 -10.24 -22.85 16.27
C PHE A 222 -10.50 -23.77 17.49
N THR A 223 -10.80 -23.25 18.68
CA THR A 223 -11.14 -24.10 19.84
C THR A 223 -12.54 -24.75 19.74
N CYS A 224 -13.35 -24.32 18.78
CA CYS A 224 -14.66 -24.89 18.47
C CYS A 224 -14.58 -26.08 17.50
N HIS A 225 -13.45 -26.22 16.80
CA HIS A 225 -13.29 -27.24 15.77
C HIS A 225 -13.33 -28.64 16.38
N LEU A 226 -14.09 -29.56 15.77
CA LEU A 226 -14.34 -30.91 16.30
C LEU A 226 -13.04 -31.71 16.45
N GLN A 227 -12.08 -31.53 15.55
CA GLN A 227 -10.81 -32.26 15.57
C GLN A 227 -9.78 -31.69 16.56
N ASN A 228 -10.04 -30.50 17.14
CA ASN A 228 -9.15 -29.88 18.12
C ASN A 228 -9.56 -30.27 19.56
N GLU A 229 -9.74 -31.57 19.81
CA GLU A 229 -10.24 -32.10 21.10
C GLU A 229 -9.39 -31.64 22.29
N VAL A 230 -8.08 -31.53 22.11
CA VAL A 230 -7.12 -31.07 23.13
C VAL A 230 -7.39 -29.63 23.60
N LEU A 231 -8.07 -28.81 22.77
CA LEU A 231 -8.39 -27.42 23.08
C LEU A 231 -9.80 -27.25 23.64
N HIS A 232 -10.61 -28.31 23.67
CA HIS A 232 -11.97 -28.23 24.21
C HIS A 232 -11.91 -27.93 25.71
N GLY A 233 -12.73 -26.98 26.15
CA GLY A 233 -12.73 -26.51 27.55
C GLY A 233 -11.66 -25.45 27.87
N HIS A 234 -10.68 -25.19 26.99
CA HIS A 234 -9.64 -24.20 27.23
C HIS A 234 -10.04 -22.75 26.90
N ARG A 235 -11.28 -22.50 26.44
CA ARG A 235 -11.78 -21.14 26.14
C ARG A 235 -11.72 -20.18 27.32
N ARG A 236 -11.88 -20.71 28.55
CA ARG A 236 -11.83 -19.94 29.79
C ARG A 236 -10.56 -20.19 30.57
N TRP A 237 -9.52 -20.75 29.94
CA TRP A 237 -8.33 -21.22 30.64
C TRP A 237 -7.65 -20.12 31.47
N ILE A 238 -7.47 -18.90 30.93
CA ILE A 238 -6.91 -17.77 31.69
C ILE A 238 -7.79 -17.41 32.88
N LEU A 239 -9.11 -17.34 32.68
CA LEU A 239 -10.07 -17.04 33.74
C LEU A 239 -10.03 -18.10 34.84
N ASP A 240 -10.10 -19.38 34.46
CA ASP A 240 -10.04 -20.51 35.39
C ASP A 240 -8.72 -20.52 36.16
N ARG A 241 -7.62 -20.11 35.52
CA ARG A 241 -6.32 -19.97 36.16
C ARG A 241 -6.30 -18.83 37.17
N ILE A 242 -6.84 -17.66 36.83
CA ILE A 242 -7.00 -16.54 37.78
C ILE A 242 -7.83 -16.98 38.98
N LEU A 243 -8.86 -17.81 38.79
CA LEU A 243 -9.71 -18.31 39.88
C LEU A 243 -9.04 -19.39 40.74
N LYS A 244 -8.19 -20.26 40.17
CA LYS A 244 -7.51 -21.33 40.89
C LYS A 244 -6.33 -20.81 41.71
N GLU A 245 -5.46 -20.02 41.08
CA GLU A 245 -4.18 -19.59 41.64
C GLU A 245 -4.36 -18.50 42.70
N THR A 246 -3.85 -18.73 43.91
CA THR A 246 -4.03 -17.81 45.05
C THR A 246 -3.36 -16.46 44.82
N PHE A 247 -2.19 -16.44 44.17
CA PHE A 247 -1.47 -15.20 43.89
C PHE A 247 -2.19 -14.34 42.83
N LEU A 248 -2.75 -14.97 41.78
CA LEU A 248 -3.54 -14.27 40.76
C LEU A 248 -4.84 -13.75 41.33
N ARG A 249 -5.51 -14.51 42.21
CA ARG A 249 -6.73 -14.02 42.89
C ARG A 249 -6.48 -12.73 43.65
N ARG A 250 -5.38 -12.65 44.42
CA ARG A 250 -5.01 -11.44 45.18
C ARG A 250 -4.73 -10.22 44.30
N ASP A 251 -4.25 -10.45 43.07
CA ASP A 251 -3.92 -9.37 42.14
C ASP A 251 -5.15 -8.88 41.36
N PHE A 252 -6.02 -9.82 40.94
CA PHE A 252 -7.18 -9.55 40.10
C PHE A 252 -8.47 -9.24 40.88
N PHE A 253 -8.59 -9.63 42.16
CA PHE A 253 -9.76 -9.30 43.00
C PHE A 253 -9.44 -8.19 44.01
N GLU A 254 -10.40 -7.29 44.22
CA GLU A 254 -10.39 -6.34 45.35
C GLU A 254 -10.82 -7.04 46.64
N ASN A 255 -11.79 -7.95 46.52
CA ASN A 255 -12.30 -8.75 47.63
C ASN A 255 -12.65 -10.16 47.09
N GLU A 256 -11.92 -11.17 47.59
CA GLU A 256 -12.06 -12.56 47.16
C GLU A 256 -13.43 -13.17 47.54
N GLU A 257 -14.03 -12.75 48.66
CA GLU A 257 -15.31 -13.30 49.15
C GLU A 257 -16.51 -12.80 48.35
N THR A 258 -16.40 -11.58 47.80
CA THR A 258 -17.47 -10.97 46.99
C THR A 258 -17.25 -11.12 45.48
N ALA A 259 -16.15 -11.77 45.08
CA ALA A 259 -15.71 -11.89 43.69
C ALA A 259 -15.65 -10.54 42.93
N LYS A 260 -15.35 -9.45 43.65
CA LYS A 260 -15.28 -8.11 43.06
C LYS A 260 -13.92 -7.91 42.38
N TRP A 261 -13.94 -7.74 41.05
CA TRP A 261 -12.75 -7.55 40.23
C TRP A 261 -12.08 -6.20 40.48
N ARG A 262 -10.74 -6.19 40.47
CA ARG A 262 -9.92 -4.98 40.41
C ARG A 262 -9.85 -4.50 38.96
N LEU A 263 -10.71 -3.55 38.63
CA LEU A 263 -10.89 -3.06 37.25
C LEU A 263 -9.59 -2.53 36.63
N GLN A 264 -8.69 -1.95 37.43
CA GLN A 264 -7.40 -1.45 36.94
C GLN A 264 -6.49 -2.58 36.43
N THR A 265 -6.38 -3.70 37.16
CA THR A 265 -5.56 -4.85 36.75
C THR A 265 -6.15 -5.54 35.53
N VAL A 266 -7.48 -5.71 35.51
CA VAL A 266 -8.20 -6.27 34.34
C VAL A 266 -8.02 -5.38 33.12
N GLY A 267 -8.17 -4.06 33.27
CA GLY A 267 -7.96 -3.10 32.19
C GLY A 267 -6.53 -3.11 31.65
N ARG A 268 -5.53 -3.20 32.53
CA ARG A 268 -4.12 -3.38 32.11
C ARG A 268 -3.94 -4.66 31.30
N TYR A 269 -4.48 -5.78 31.78
CA TYR A 269 -4.40 -7.06 31.08
C TYR A 269 -5.03 -6.99 29.68
N LEU A 270 -6.25 -6.43 29.57
CA LEU A 270 -6.92 -6.28 28.29
C LEU A 270 -6.16 -5.34 27.34
N SER A 271 -5.57 -4.26 27.85
CA SER A 271 -4.69 -3.39 27.05
C SER A 271 -3.47 -4.15 26.51
N THR A 272 -2.87 -5.03 27.31
CA THR A 272 -1.74 -5.85 26.84
C THR A 272 -2.19 -6.83 25.76
N VAL A 273 -3.38 -7.43 25.90
CA VAL A 273 -3.97 -8.31 24.89
C VAL A 273 -4.25 -7.58 23.58
N ASP A 274 -4.78 -6.35 23.63
CA ASP A 274 -5.08 -5.55 22.43
C ASP A 274 -3.81 -5.06 21.69
N THR A 275 -2.68 -5.01 22.39
CA THR A 275 -1.40 -4.53 21.83
C THR A 275 -0.59 -5.65 21.15
N PHE A 276 -0.90 -6.91 21.47
CA PHE A 276 -0.23 -8.10 20.95
C PHE A 276 -0.86 -8.59 19.65
#